data_AF-A0A963RQB0-F1
#
_entry.id   AF-A0A963RQB0-F1
#
_cell.length_a   1.000
_cell.length_b   1.000
_cell.length_c   1.000
_cell.angle_alpha   90.00
_cell.angle_beta   90.00
_cell.angle_gamma   90.00
#
_symmetry.space_group_name_H-M   'P 1'
#
loop_
_entity.id
_entity.type
_entity.pdbx_description
1 polymer ?
#
loop_
_entity_poly.entity_id
_entity_poly.type
_entity_poly.pdbx_seq_one_letter_code
_entity_poly.pdbx_strand_id
1 'polypeptide(L)'
;PAFRQLMRLMEDERFWVKLSGMDRISRAGPPYADAQPFVRTLMAAFADRVVWGNDWPHPNHAGPVPDEDELVRLIAQIAPTADALERLMVRNPQRLYRFGEPA
;
A
#
# COMPACT_ATOMS: atom_id res chain seq x y z
N PRO A 1 15.24 -6.20 9.11
CA PRO A 1 15.10 -7.68 9.16
C PRO A 1 13.71 -8.16 8.71
N ALA A 2 12.63 -7.70 9.37
CA ALA A 2 11.25 -8.08 9.03
C ALA A 2 10.85 -7.74 7.59
N PHE A 3 11.17 -6.53 7.10
CA PHE A 3 10.85 -6.18 5.71
C PHE A 3 11.48 -7.12 4.67
N ARG A 4 12.73 -7.56 4.88
CA ARG A 4 13.36 -8.54 3.99
C ARG A 4 12.67 -9.90 4.03
N GLN A 5 12.09 -10.30 5.17
CA GLN A 5 11.31 -11.52 5.28
C GLN A 5 9.98 -11.38 4.53
N LEU A 6 9.31 -10.22 4.62
CA LEU A 6 8.14 -9.92 3.79
C LEU A 6 8.49 -10.01 2.29
N MET A 7 9.61 -9.44 1.86
CA MET A 7 10.04 -9.53 0.46
C MET A 7 10.20 -10.99 0.01
N ARG A 8 10.82 -11.86 0.84
CA ARG A 8 10.94 -13.29 0.54
C ARG A 8 9.58 -14.00 0.52
N LEU A 9 8.64 -13.62 1.39
CA LEU A 9 7.29 -14.18 1.40
C LEU A 9 6.54 -13.84 0.10
N MET A 10 6.72 -12.62 -0.40
CA MET A 10 6.10 -12.13 -1.64
C MET A 10 6.63 -12.79 -2.92
N GLU A 11 7.75 -13.52 -2.84
CA GLU A 11 8.25 -14.34 -3.95
C GLU A 11 7.27 -15.49 -4.29
N ASP A 12 6.47 -15.95 -3.33
CA ASP A 12 5.36 -16.87 -3.58
C ASP A 12 4.12 -16.10 -4.08
N GLU A 13 3.65 -16.45 -5.28
CA GLU A 13 2.59 -15.74 -6.00
C GLU A 13 1.22 -15.76 -5.30
N ARG A 14 1.05 -16.58 -4.26
CA ARG A 14 -0.17 -16.63 -3.46
C ARG A 14 -0.29 -15.45 -2.50
N PHE A 15 0.81 -14.75 -2.21
CA PHE A 15 0.80 -13.64 -1.26
C PHE A 15 0.55 -12.28 -1.92
N TRP A 16 -0.19 -11.46 -1.18
CA TRP A 16 -0.58 -10.11 -1.54
C TRP A 16 -0.24 -9.18 -0.39
N VAL A 17 0.03 -7.91 -0.70
CA VAL A 17 0.30 -6.90 0.33
C VAL A 17 -0.44 -5.60 0.04
N LYS A 18 -0.94 -4.99 1.11
CA LYS A 18 -1.54 -3.65 1.05
C LYS A 18 -0.46 -2.60 1.31
N LEU A 19 -0.30 -1.65 0.41
CA LEU A 19 0.63 -0.52 0.52
C LEU A 19 0.02 0.61 1.36
N SER A 20 -0.37 0.31 2.60
CA SER A 20 -1.00 1.24 3.54
C SER A 20 -0.23 1.34 4.86
N GLY A 21 -0.68 2.19 5.78
CA GLY A 21 -0.14 2.25 7.14
C GLY A 21 1.20 2.98 7.26
N MET A 22 1.55 3.86 6.32
CA MET A 22 2.75 4.70 6.42
C MET A 22 2.68 5.61 7.65
N ASP A 23 1.49 6.13 7.96
CA ASP A 23 1.14 6.85 9.19
C ASP A 23 1.48 6.06 10.47
N ARG A 24 1.29 4.74 10.43
CA ARG A 24 1.51 3.86 11.59
C ARG A 24 2.97 3.49 11.84
N ILE A 25 3.78 3.41 10.78
CA ILE A 25 5.17 2.93 10.87
C ILE A 25 6.20 4.07 10.80
N SER A 26 5.78 5.25 10.37
CA SER A 26 6.66 6.42 10.26
C SER A 26 7.03 6.95 11.65
N ARG A 27 8.30 7.31 11.79
CA ARG A 27 8.83 8.07 12.94
C ARG A 27 8.99 9.55 12.62
N ALA A 28 9.02 9.91 11.34
CA ALA A 28 9.15 11.28 10.86
C ALA A 28 7.82 12.04 10.87
N GLY A 29 6.69 11.33 10.85
CA GLY A 29 5.37 11.93 10.63
C GLY A 29 5.14 12.33 9.18
N PRO A 30 4.02 12.99 8.85
CA PRO A 30 3.67 13.34 7.48
C PRO A 30 4.76 14.23 6.81
N PRO A 31 5.14 13.99 5.54
CA PRO A 31 4.54 13.08 4.55
C PRO A 31 5.09 11.64 4.58
N TYR A 32 5.56 11.19 5.75
CA TYR A 32 6.01 9.83 6.05
C TYR A 32 7.23 9.39 5.23
N ALA A 33 8.18 10.31 5.02
CA ALA A 33 9.32 10.12 4.13
C ALA A 33 10.18 8.88 4.46
N ASP A 34 10.23 8.46 5.72
CA ASP A 34 10.94 7.27 6.18
C ASP A 34 10.19 5.96 5.89
N ALA A 35 8.88 6.01 5.70
CA ALA A 35 8.04 4.86 5.33
C ALA A 35 7.92 4.67 3.81
N GLN A 36 8.04 5.75 3.03
CA GLN A 36 7.88 5.70 1.57
C GLN A 36 8.81 4.72 0.83
N PRO A 37 10.09 4.52 1.21
CA PRO A 37 10.95 3.54 0.53
C PRO A 37 10.40 2.12 0.54
N PHE A 38 9.66 1.73 1.60
CA PHE A 38 9.07 0.39 1.71
C PHE A 38 7.98 0.16 0.67
N VAL A 39 7.03 1.10 0.55
CA VAL A 39 5.94 0.99 -0.41
C VAL A 39 6.43 1.10 -1.86
N ARG A 40 7.44 1.95 -2.14
CA ARG A 40 8.07 2.03 -3.47
C ARG A 40 8.76 0.72 -3.85
N THR A 41 9.47 0.09 -2.90
CA THR A 41 10.14 -1.19 -3.14
C THR A 41 9.14 -2.30 -3.44
N LEU A 42 8.05 -2.38 -2.68
CA LEU A 42 6.99 -3.36 -2.92
C LEU A 42 6.27 -3.12 -4.26
N MET A 43 5.96 -1.87 -4.59
CA MET A 43 5.35 -1.52 -5.86
C MET A 43 6.24 -1.90 -7.05
N ALA A 44 7.54 -1.64 -6.96
CA ALA A 44 8.48 -1.97 -8.03
C ALA A 44 8.67 -3.48 -8.21
N ALA A 45 8.71 -4.25 -7.12
CA ALA A 45 8.99 -5.69 -7.18
C ALA A 45 7.74 -6.56 -7.45
N PHE A 46 6.56 -6.12 -7.00
CA PHE A 46 5.35 -6.95 -6.97
C PHE A 46 4.11 -6.18 -7.44
N ALA A 47 4.27 -5.33 -8.48
CA ALA A 47 3.23 -4.42 -8.98
C ALA A 47 1.88 -5.07 -9.31
N ASP A 48 1.84 -6.39 -9.54
CA ASP A 48 0.64 -7.17 -9.85
C ASP A 48 -0.04 -7.78 -8.61
N ARG A 49 0.57 -7.71 -7.43
CA ARG A 49 0.04 -8.30 -6.17
C ARG A 49 0.03 -7.32 -5.00
N VAL A 50 -0.11 -6.05 -5.32
CA VAL A 50 -0.23 -4.95 -4.36
C VAL A 50 -1.58 -4.27 -4.47
N VAL A 51 -2.15 -3.88 -3.33
CA VAL A 51 -3.38 -3.10 -3.25
C VAL A 51 -3.18 -1.89 -2.33
N TRP A 52 -4.10 -0.93 -2.32
CA TRP A 52 -4.04 0.23 -1.43
C TRP A 52 -5.36 0.45 -0.69
N GLY A 53 -5.30 1.14 0.45
CA GLY A 53 -6.46 1.68 1.15
C GLY A 53 -5.98 2.55 2.31
N ASN A 54 -6.70 3.62 2.63
CA ASN A 54 -6.29 4.60 3.64
C ASN A 54 -6.36 4.10 5.10
N ASP A 55 -7.03 2.98 5.36
CA ASP A 55 -7.18 2.39 6.70
C ASP A 55 -8.11 3.18 7.64
N TRP A 56 -9.02 4.00 7.09
CA TRP A 56 -10.10 4.62 7.85
C TRP A 56 -10.97 3.57 8.57
N PRO A 57 -11.42 3.78 9.82
CA PRO A 57 -11.32 5.00 10.64
C PRO A 57 -10.06 5.08 11.53
N HIS A 58 -8.94 4.50 11.09
CA HIS A 58 -7.64 4.49 11.79
C HIS A 58 -7.71 3.95 13.24
N PRO A 59 -8.30 2.77 13.47
CA PRO A 59 -8.41 2.22 14.82
C PRO A 59 -7.03 1.98 15.44
N ASN A 60 -6.91 2.21 16.76
CA ASN A 60 -5.67 2.03 17.51
C ASN A 60 -4.47 2.80 16.93
N HIS A 61 -4.70 3.94 16.26
CA HIS A 61 -3.62 4.77 15.76
C HIS A 61 -2.89 5.44 16.93
N ALA A 62 -1.56 5.42 16.90
CA ALA A 62 -0.73 6.06 17.92
C ALA A 62 -0.48 7.53 17.52
N GLY A 63 -0.78 8.46 18.42
CA GLY A 63 -0.66 9.88 18.13
C GLY A 63 -1.86 10.45 17.36
N PRO A 64 -1.71 11.57 16.64
CA PRO A 64 -2.81 12.21 15.94
C PRO A 64 -3.34 11.29 14.81
N VAL A 65 -4.66 11.32 14.61
CA VAL A 65 -5.29 10.68 13.44
C VAL A 65 -4.70 11.34 12.17
N PRO A 66 -4.28 10.56 11.17
CA PRO A 66 -3.72 11.11 9.95
C PRO A 66 -4.78 11.85 9.14
N ASP A 67 -4.34 12.85 8.38
CA ASP A 67 -5.16 13.50 7.37
C ASP A 67 -5.36 12.55 6.17
N GLU A 68 -6.61 12.21 5.85
CA GLU A 68 -6.92 11.28 4.77
C GLU A 68 -6.54 11.80 3.38
N ASP A 69 -6.65 13.12 3.14
CA ASP A 69 -6.29 13.74 1.86
C ASP A 69 -4.77 13.65 1.65
N GLU A 70 -3.98 13.80 2.71
CA GLU A 70 -2.54 13.61 2.63
C GLU A 70 -2.17 12.16 2.29
N LEU A 71 -2.82 11.18 2.93
CA LEU A 71 -2.62 9.76 2.60
C LEU A 71 -2.98 9.44 1.15
N VAL A 72 -4.08 9.99 0.63
CA VAL A 72 -4.50 9.83 -0.77
C VAL A 72 -3.50 10.48 -1.72
N ARG A 73 -2.98 11.68 -1.41
CA ARG A 73 -1.98 12.37 -2.25
C ARG A 73 -0.69 11.56 -2.41
N LEU A 74 -0.32 10.75 -1.41
CA LEU A 74 0.86 9.90 -1.49
C LEU A 74 0.74 8.75 -2.51
N ILE A 75 -0.47 8.40 -2.97
CA ILE A 75 -0.66 7.38 -4.01
C ILE A 75 0.13 7.74 -5.27
N ALA A 76 0.17 9.01 -5.67
CA ALA A 76 0.93 9.46 -6.83
C ALA A 76 2.44 9.22 -6.69
N GLN A 77 2.95 9.15 -5.45
CA GLN A 77 4.35 8.82 -5.18
C GLN A 77 4.59 7.31 -5.17
N ILE A 78 3.60 6.51 -4.76
CA ILE A 78 3.66 5.04 -4.77
C ILE A 78 3.58 4.53 -6.21
N ALA A 79 2.63 5.04 -6.98
CA ALA A 79 2.29 4.61 -8.33
C ALA A 79 2.32 5.81 -9.31
N PRO A 80 3.51 6.23 -9.78
CA PRO A 80 3.68 7.48 -10.53
C PRO A 80 3.25 7.40 -12.01
N THR A 81 2.88 6.22 -12.51
CA THR A 81 2.43 6.03 -13.89
C THR A 81 0.97 5.59 -13.93
N ALA A 82 0.29 5.85 -15.05
CA ALA A 82 -1.10 5.44 -15.22
C ALA A 82 -1.29 3.91 -15.06
N ASP A 83 -0.40 3.09 -15.66
CA ASP A 83 -0.48 1.63 -15.51
C ASP A 83 -0.21 1.19 -14.06
N ALA A 84 0.76 1.81 -13.37
CA ALA A 84 1.02 1.52 -11.97
C ALA A 84 -0.19 1.87 -11.10
N LEU A 85 -0.82 3.02 -11.34
CA LEU A 85 -2.00 3.49 -10.60
C LEU A 85 -3.20 2.57 -10.85
N GLU A 86 -3.45 2.21 -12.11
CA GLU A 86 -4.53 1.32 -12.49
C GLU A 86 -4.36 -0.09 -11.90
N ARG A 87 -3.12 -0.62 -11.87
CA ARG A 87 -2.83 -1.87 -11.15
C ARG A 87 -3.17 -1.75 -9.68
N LEU A 88 -2.59 -0.76 -8.99
CA LEU A 88 -2.72 -0.61 -7.53
C LEU A 88 -4.16 -0.38 -7.07
N MET A 89 -4.93 0.42 -7.81
CA MET A 89 -6.25 0.91 -7.39
C MET A 89 -7.43 0.20 -8.06
N VAL A 90 -7.23 -0.49 -9.18
CA VAL A 90 -8.33 -1.09 -9.97
C VAL A 90 -8.10 -2.58 -10.21
N ARG A 91 -7.11 -2.94 -11.03
CA ARG A 91 -6.95 -4.33 -11.51
C ARG A 91 -6.62 -5.29 -10.38
N ASN A 92 -5.71 -4.92 -9.49
CA ASN A 92 -5.28 -5.78 -8.40
C ASN A 92 -6.40 -5.99 -7.36
N PRO A 93 -7.07 -4.94 -6.84
CA PRO A 93 -8.24 -5.12 -5.96
C PRO A 93 -9.36 -5.93 -6.63
N GLN A 94 -9.66 -5.67 -7.91
CA GLN A 94 -10.69 -6.43 -8.63
C GLN A 94 -10.36 -7.92 -8.69
N ARG A 95 -9.11 -8.29 -8.98
CA ARG A 95 -8.68 -9.69 -9.03
C ARG A 95 -8.65 -10.34 -7.64
N LEU A 96 -8.17 -9.62 -6.63
CA LEU A 96 -8.06 -10.15 -5.27
C LEU A 96 -9.43 -10.33 -4.60
N TYR A 97 -10.30 -9.34 -4.72
CA TYR A 97 -11.63 -9.32 -4.07
C TYR A 97 -12.77 -9.81 -4.97
N ARG A 98 -12.47 -10.14 -6.23
CA ARG A 98 -13.43 -10.66 -7.23
C ARG A 98 -14.61 -9.71 -7.48
N PHE A 99 -14.32 -8.42 -7.59
CA PHE A 99 -15.37 -7.44 -7.90
C PHE A 99 -16.02 -7.74 -9.25
N GLY A 100 -17.35 -7.85 -9.26
CA GLY A 100 -18.13 -8.08 -10.48
C GLY A 100 -18.26 -9.55 -10.89
N GLU A 101 -17.70 -10.50 -10.13
CA GLU A 101 -17.97 -11.92 -10.32
C GLU A 101 -19.16 -12.37 -9.44
N PRO A 102 -20.03 -13.29 -9.91
CA PRO A 102 -21.03 -13.92 -9.05
C PRO A 102 -20.34 -14.69 -7.92
N ALA A 103 -20.91 -14.61 -6.71
CA ALA A 103 -20.41 -15.32 -5.52
C ALA A 103 -20.48 -16.84 -5.66
#